data_AF-A0A2V9QH41-F1
#
_entry.id   AF-A0A2V9QH41-F1
#
_cell.length_a   1.000
_cell.length_b   1.000
_cell.length_c   1.000
_cell.angle_alpha   90.00
_cell.angle_beta   90.00
_cell.angle_gamma   90.00
#
_symmetry.space_group_name_H-M   'P 1'
#
loop_
_entity.id
_entity.type
_entity.pdbx_description
1 polymer ?
#
loop_
_entity_poly.entity_id
_entity_poly.type
_entity_poly.pdbx_seq_one_letter_code
_entity_poly.pdbx_strand_id
1 'polypeptide(L)'
;MTSLSKNARVAGLLYILSSLFGIVRLIYIPSTLLVSGNGAATANNIARHELLFRFGIVSYLLCSALWIFVTFALYRLLKGVDQTLARLMVIITVVITPIFFVNAANDVAALLFARGPEF
;
A
#
# COMPACT_ATOMS: atom_id res chain seq x y z
N MET A 1 0.49 -33.03 -8.58
CA MET A 1 -0.01 -31.70 -8.12
C MET A 1 -0.43 -30.91 -9.35
N THR A 2 -1.67 -30.44 -9.43
CA THR A 2 -2.15 -29.71 -10.63
C THR A 2 -1.57 -28.30 -10.67
N SER A 3 -1.30 -27.76 -11.87
CA SER A 3 -0.76 -26.41 -12.05
C SER A 3 -1.61 -25.32 -11.39
N LEU A 4 -2.93 -25.52 -11.30
CA LEU A 4 -3.88 -24.65 -10.61
C LEU A 4 -3.53 -24.50 -9.12
N SER A 5 -3.19 -25.59 -8.43
CA SER A 5 -2.81 -25.57 -7.02
C SER A 5 -1.52 -24.78 -6.75
N LYS A 6 -0.57 -24.78 -7.70
CA LYS A 6 0.67 -23.99 -7.59
C LYS A 6 0.39 -22.50 -7.80
N ASN A 7 -0.41 -22.15 -8.81
CA ASN A 7 -0.77 -20.76 -9.08
C ASN A 7 -1.59 -20.13 -7.95
N ALA A 8 -2.52 -20.88 -7.36
CA ALA A 8 -3.31 -20.42 -6.22
C ALA A 8 -2.43 -20.12 -4.99
N ARG A 9 -1.43 -20.98 -4.71
CA ARG A 9 -0.48 -20.74 -3.62
C ARG A 9 0.37 -19.50 -3.84
N VAL A 10 0.85 -19.26 -5.07
CA VAL A 10 1.60 -18.06 -5.40
C VAL A 10 0.73 -16.81 -5.26
N ALA A 11 -0.51 -16.84 -5.74
CA ALA A 11 -1.46 -15.74 -5.58
C ALA A 11 -1.72 -15.44 -4.09
N GLY A 12 -1.96 -16.48 -3.27
CA GLY A 12 -2.15 -16.32 -1.84
C GLY A 12 -0.91 -15.78 -1.11
N LEU A 13 0.29 -16.23 -1.47
CA LEU A 13 1.53 -15.73 -0.89
C LEU A 13 1.76 -14.25 -1.23
N LEU A 14 1.58 -13.87 -2.50
CA LEU A 14 1.68 -12.48 -2.93
C LEU A 14 0.66 -11.61 -2.19
N TYR A 15 -0.56 -12.10 -2.01
CA TYR A 15 -1.62 -11.40 -1.29
C TYR A 15 -1.23 -11.14 0.17
N ILE A 16 -0.76 -12.16 0.87
CA ILE A 16 -0.32 -12.05 2.27
C ILE A 16 0.85 -11.06 2.37
N LEU A 17 1.87 -11.21 1.52
CA LEU A 17 3.04 -10.34 1.53
C LEU A 17 2.66 -8.86 1.28
N SER A 18 1.80 -8.60 0.29
CA SER A 18 1.30 -7.25 0.00
C SER A 18 0.51 -6.68 1.18
N SER A 19 -0.31 -7.52 1.81
CA SER A 19 -1.13 -7.12 2.96
C SER A 19 -0.29 -6.75 4.18
N LEU A 20 0.85 -7.42 4.41
CA LEU A 20 1.77 -7.06 5.48
C LEU A 20 2.31 -5.62 5.33
N PHE A 21 2.72 -5.23 4.12
CA PHE A 21 3.12 -3.84 3.87
C PHE A 21 1.96 -2.86 4.02
N GLY A 22 0.75 -3.26 3.61
CA GLY A 22 -0.48 -2.50 3.83
C GLY A 22 -0.77 -2.24 5.32
N ILE A 23 -0.64 -3.27 6.16
CA ILE A 23 -0.85 -3.18 7.62
C ILE A 23 0.13 -2.19 8.25
N VAL A 24 1.40 -2.22 7.86
CA VAL A 24 2.39 -1.26 8.37
C VAL A 24 1.97 0.17 8.06
N ARG A 25 1.56 0.46 6.82
CA ARG A 25 1.18 1.83 6.42
C ARG A 25 -0.17 2.29 6.96
N LEU A 26 -1.17 1.41 7.03
CA LEU A 26 -2.56 1.76 7.34
C LEU A 26 -2.90 1.64 8.82
N ILE A 27 -2.15 0.83 9.58
CA ILE A 27 -2.42 0.58 10.99
C ILE A 27 -1.25 1.06 11.84
N TYR A 28 -0.04 0.54 11.60
CA TYR A 28 1.10 0.80 12.49
C TYR A 28 1.57 2.27 12.46
N ILE A 29 1.77 2.84 11.27
CA ILE A 29 2.18 4.24 11.11
C ILE A 29 1.14 5.20 11.72
N PRO A 30 -0.17 5.12 11.39
CA PRO A 30 -1.19 5.97 11.99
C PRO A 30 -1.27 5.86 13.51
N SER A 31 -1.28 4.63 14.05
CA SER A 31 -1.40 4.41 15.50
C SER A 31 -0.19 4.90 16.29
N THR A 32 0.98 4.97 15.66
CA THR A 32 2.22 5.43 16.31
C THR A 32 2.40 6.94 16.19
N LEU A 33 2.04 7.54 15.06
CA LEU A 33 2.44 8.91 14.73
C LEU A 33 1.30 9.93 14.78
N LEU A 34 0.05 9.53 14.50
CA LEU A 34 -1.07 10.46 14.43
C LEU A 34 -1.67 10.70 15.81
N VAL A 35 -1.83 11.97 16.17
CA VAL A 35 -2.53 12.40 17.38
C VAL A 35 -3.84 13.04 16.96
N SER A 36 -4.94 12.32 17.19
CA SER A 36 -6.30 12.78 16.85
C SER A 36 -6.58 14.16 17.43
N GLY A 37 -6.99 15.10 16.59
CA GLY A 37 -7.31 16.48 17.00
C GLY A 37 -6.11 17.38 17.28
N ASN A 38 -4.86 16.90 17.14
CA ASN A 38 -3.67 17.72 17.38
C ASN A 38 -2.64 17.58 16.23
N GLY A 39 -2.75 18.46 15.25
CA GLY A 39 -1.84 18.52 14.10
C GLY A 39 -0.41 18.88 14.47
N ALA A 40 -0.21 19.77 15.46
CA ALA A 40 1.13 20.16 15.91
C ALA A 40 1.87 18.99 16.58
N ALA A 41 1.18 18.23 17.44
CA ALA A 41 1.73 17.02 18.05
C ALA A 41 2.05 15.95 16.99
N THR A 42 1.19 15.80 15.98
CA THR A 42 1.41 14.87 14.86
C THR A 42 2.66 15.26 14.06
N ALA A 43 2.81 16.53 13.69
CA ALA A 43 4.00 17.01 12.97
C ALA A 43 5.29 16.78 13.78
N ASN A 44 5.27 17.06 15.08
CA ASN A 44 6.41 16.81 15.97
C ASN A 44 6.74 15.30 16.09
N ASN A 45 5.73 14.43 16.13
CA ASN A 45 5.94 12.98 16.13
C ASN A 45 6.56 12.48 14.82
N ILE A 46 6.11 13.00 13.67
CA ILE A 46 6.68 12.71 12.35
C ILE A 46 8.13 13.17 12.27
N ALA A 47 8.44 14.39 12.73
CA ALA A 47 9.81 14.92 12.76
C ALA A 47 10.73 14.06 13.65
N ARG A 48 10.24 13.61 14.82
CA ARG A 48 11.00 12.74 15.73
C ARG A 48 11.20 11.32 15.20
N HIS A 49 10.25 10.78 14.45
CA HIS A 49 10.27 9.42 13.93
C HIS A 49 10.32 9.40 12.40
N GLU A 50 11.16 10.25 11.83
CA GLU A 50 11.21 10.43 10.39
C GLU A 50 11.53 9.12 9.64
N LEU A 51 12.50 8.34 10.11
CA LEU A 51 12.88 7.10 9.44
C LEU A 51 11.71 6.13 9.35
N LEU A 52 10.87 6.08 10.40
CA LEU A 52 9.66 5.29 10.40
C LEU A 52 8.67 5.80 9.36
N PHE A 53 8.46 7.12 9.29
CA PHE A 53 7.57 7.73 8.30
C PHE A 53 8.04 7.49 6.86
N ARG A 54 9.34 7.66 6.57
CA ARG A 54 9.95 7.34 5.27
C ARG A 54 9.81 5.85 4.92
N PHE A 55 10.02 4.96 5.88
CA PHE A 55 9.79 3.54 5.69
C PHE A 55 8.32 3.24 5.37
N GLY A 56 7.38 3.96 5.99
CA GLY A 56 5.96 3.89 5.65
C GLY A 56 5.69 4.25 4.18
N ILE A 57 6.28 5.34 3.68
CA ILE A 57 6.15 5.77 2.27
C ILE A 57 6.66 4.67 1.32
N VAL A 58 7.87 4.16 1.57
CA VAL A 58 8.45 3.09 0.74
C VAL A 58 7.61 1.81 0.81
N SER A 59 7.16 1.43 2.00
CA SER A 59 6.29 0.26 2.20
C SER A 59 4.96 0.41 1.45
N TYR A 60 4.41 1.63 1.38
CA TYR A 60 3.17 1.89 0.67
C TYR A 60 3.32 1.78 -0.85
N LEU A 61 4.43 2.28 -1.40
CA LEU A 61 4.76 2.12 -2.82
C LEU A 61 5.05 0.66 -3.17
N LEU A 62 5.75 -0.07 -2.30
CA LEU A 62 6.00 -1.49 -2.50
C LEU A 62 4.70 -2.29 -2.43
N CYS A 63 3.83 -1.96 -1.48
CA CYS A 63 2.49 -2.54 -1.35
C CYS A 63 1.68 -2.33 -2.65
N SER A 64 1.60 -1.10 -3.16
CA SER A 64 0.85 -0.81 -4.38
C SER A 64 1.41 -1.56 -5.60
N ALA A 65 2.73 -1.64 -5.73
CA ALA A 65 3.38 -2.43 -6.78
C ALA A 65 3.06 -3.92 -6.67
N LEU A 66 3.17 -4.50 -5.46
CA LEU A 66 2.86 -5.91 -5.23
C LEU A 66 1.39 -6.24 -5.50
N TRP A 67 0.47 -5.31 -5.19
CA TRP A 67 -0.95 -5.48 -5.47
C TRP A 67 -1.28 -5.63 -6.95
N ILE A 68 -0.50 -5.01 -7.86
CA ILE A 68 -0.65 -5.23 -9.30
C ILE A 68 -0.39 -6.70 -9.64
N PHE A 69 0.67 -7.29 -9.10
CA PHE A 69 1.00 -8.70 -9.31
C PHE A 69 -0.04 -9.63 -8.69
N VAL A 70 -0.55 -9.29 -7.50
CA VAL A 70 -1.67 -10.01 -6.87
C VAL A 70 -2.88 -10.02 -7.79
N THR A 71 -3.26 -8.86 -8.32
CA THR A 71 -4.42 -8.73 -9.21
C THR A 71 -4.27 -9.55 -10.49
N PHE A 72 -3.09 -9.59 -11.11
CA PHE A 72 -2.85 -10.46 -12.26
C PHE A 72 -2.85 -11.95 -11.90
N ALA A 73 -2.32 -12.31 -10.73
CA ALA A 73 -2.35 -13.70 -10.25
C ALA A 73 -3.79 -14.16 -9.98
N LEU A 74 -4.60 -13.31 -9.34
CA LEU A 74 -6.02 -13.54 -9.12
C LEU A 74 -6.81 -13.57 -10.43
N TYR A 75 -6.50 -12.71 -11.40
CA TYR A 75 -7.11 -12.75 -12.73
C TYR A 75 -6.93 -14.12 -13.38
N ARG A 76 -5.69 -14.65 -13.34
CA ARG A 76 -5.39 -15.96 -13.91
C ARG A 76 -6.15 -17.10 -13.21
N LEU A 77 -6.42 -16.96 -11.91
CA LEU A 77 -7.17 -17.93 -11.12
C LEU A 77 -8.68 -17.84 -11.38
N LEU A 78 -9.23 -16.63 -11.43
CA LEU A 78 -10.67 -16.36 -11.47
C LEU A 78 -11.25 -16.31 -12.88
N LYS A 79 -10.42 -16.12 -13.92
CA LYS A 79 -10.89 -16.08 -15.32
C LYS A 79 -11.63 -17.36 -15.77
N GLY A 80 -11.38 -18.49 -15.10
CA GLY A 80 -12.07 -19.76 -15.37
C GLY A 80 -13.44 -19.86 -14.72
N VAL A 81 -13.78 -18.96 -13.80
CA VAL A 81 -15.10 -18.87 -13.15
C VAL A 81 -15.97 -17.86 -13.90
N ASP A 82 -15.50 -16.61 -13.99
CA ASP A 82 -16.14 -15.56 -14.79
C ASP A 82 -15.08 -14.59 -15.32
N GLN A 83 -14.97 -14.52 -16.65
CA GLN A 83 -13.95 -13.70 -17.29
C GLN A 83 -14.26 -12.20 -17.22
N THR A 84 -15.53 -11.82 -17.20
CA THR A 84 -15.98 -10.42 -17.14
C THR A 84 -15.66 -9.82 -15.78
N LEU A 85 -16.02 -10.51 -14.70
CA LEU A 85 -15.70 -10.10 -13.33
C LEU A 85 -14.19 -10.07 -13.09
N ALA A 86 -13.45 -11.06 -13.60
CA ALA A 86 -12.00 -11.08 -13.49
C ALA A 86 -11.36 -9.86 -14.20
N ARG A 87 -11.84 -9.49 -15.40
CA ARG A 87 -11.36 -8.28 -16.10
C ARG A 87 -11.73 -7.00 -15.34
N LEU A 88 -12.95 -6.93 -14.81
CA LEU A 88 -13.41 -5.78 -14.04
C LEU A 88 -12.53 -5.54 -12.80
N MET A 89 -12.16 -6.62 -12.09
CA MET A 89 -11.22 -6.55 -10.97
C MET A 89 -9.88 -5.92 -11.39
N VAL A 90 -9.30 -6.34 -12.52
CA VAL A 90 -8.05 -5.76 -13.03
C VAL A 90 -8.19 -4.29 -13.36
N ILE A 91 -9.26 -3.90 -14.06
CA ILE A 91 -9.51 -2.51 -14.44
C ILE A 91 -9.62 -1.64 -13.19
N ILE A 92 -10.43 -2.05 -12.21
CA ILE A 92 -10.62 -1.30 -10.97
C ILE A 92 -9.29 -1.16 -10.21
N THR A 93 -8.51 -2.23 -10.06
CA THR A 93 -7.22 -2.14 -9.37
C THR A 93 -6.28 -1.17 -10.09
N VAL A 94 -6.16 -1.27 -11.42
CA VAL A 94 -5.24 -0.41 -12.19
C VAL A 94 -5.68 1.04 -12.12
N VAL A 95 -6.98 1.34 -12.16
CA VAL A 95 -7.51 2.71 -12.05
C VAL A 95 -7.25 3.31 -10.66
N ILE A 96 -7.33 2.53 -9.59
CA ILE A 96 -7.07 3.02 -8.23
C ILE A 96 -5.56 3.11 -7.94
N THR A 97 -4.72 2.32 -8.62
CA THR A 97 -3.26 2.27 -8.38
C THR A 97 -2.57 3.64 -8.37
N PRO A 98 -2.82 4.57 -9.32
CA PRO A 98 -2.25 5.93 -9.29
C PRO A 98 -2.53 6.71 -8.01
N ILE A 99 -3.69 6.49 -7.37
CA ILE A 99 -4.08 7.18 -6.13
C ILE A 99 -3.07 6.87 -5.00
N PHE A 100 -2.54 5.65 -4.96
CA PHE A 100 -1.49 5.27 -3.99
C PHE A 100 -0.21 6.11 -4.18
N PHE A 101 0.19 6.39 -5.42
CA PHE A 101 1.37 7.21 -5.71
C PHE A 101 1.14 8.68 -5.36
N VAL A 102 -0.05 9.21 -5.64
CA VAL A 102 -0.43 10.57 -5.24
C VAL A 102 -0.43 10.70 -3.71
N ASN A 103 -0.96 9.71 -3.01
CA ASN A 103 -0.92 9.67 -1.54
C ASN A 103 0.51 9.59 -1.00
N ALA A 104 1.41 8.84 -1.65
CA ALA A 104 2.82 8.83 -1.28
C ALA A 104 3.49 10.21 -1.50
N ALA A 105 3.13 10.95 -2.55
CA ALA A 105 3.60 12.32 -2.75
C ALA A 105 3.07 13.26 -1.65
N ASN A 106 1.81 13.11 -1.23
CA ASN A 106 1.25 13.85 -0.10
C ASN A 106 1.99 13.54 1.21
N ASP A 107 2.39 12.29 1.44
CA ASP A 107 3.22 11.92 2.58
C ASP A 107 4.58 12.63 2.53
N VAL A 108 5.25 12.64 1.37
CA VAL A 108 6.52 13.37 1.21
C VAL A 108 6.35 14.86 1.54
N ALA A 109 5.27 15.48 1.04
CA ALA A 109 4.96 16.87 1.38
C ALA A 109 4.74 17.06 2.89
N ALA A 110 3.98 16.17 3.54
CA ALA A 110 3.75 16.21 4.98
C ALA A 110 5.05 16.08 5.79
N LEU A 111 5.99 15.23 5.35
CA LEU A 111 7.30 15.11 5.97
C LEU A 111 8.13 16.39 5.85
N LEU A 112 8.11 17.03 4.67
CA LEU A 112 8.79 18.31 4.45
C LEU A 112 8.22 19.41 5.34
N PHE A 113 6.89 19.50 5.46
CA PHE A 113 6.25 20.44 6.39
C PHE A 113 6.59 20.15 7.86
N ALA A 114 6.62 18.86 8.25
CA ALA A 114 6.90 18.46 9.62
C ALA A 114 8.33 18.77 10.08
N ARG A 115 9.30 18.76 9.17
CA ARG A 115 10.70 19.15 9.46
C ARG A 115 10.86 20.65 9.78
N GLY A 116 9.86 21.48 9.45
CA GLY A 116 10.00 22.94 9.52
C GLY A 116 10.91 23.48 8.39
N PRO A 117 11.02 24.81 8.23
CA PRO A 117 11.84 25.39 7.17
C PRO A 117 13.34 25.16 7.45
N GLU A 118 13.98 24.35 6.62
CA GLU A 118 15.38 24.58 6.25
C GLU A 118 15.36 25.40 4.94
N PHE A 119 15.24 26.72 5.08
CA PHE A 119 15.54 27.69 4.02
C PHE A 119 16.76 28.49 4.44
#